data_AF-A0A3M2AJT2-F1
#
_entry.id   AF-A0A3M2AJT2-F1
#
_cell.length_a   1.000
_cell.length_b   1.000
_cell.length_c   1.000
_cell.angle_alpha   90.00
_cell.angle_beta   90.00
_cell.angle_gamma   90.00
#
_symmetry.space_group_name_H-M   'P 1'
#
loop_
_entity.id
_entity.type
_entity.pdbx_description
1 polymer ?
#
loop_
_entity_poly.entity_id
_entity_poly.type
_entity_poly.pdbx_seq_one_letter_code
_entity_poly.pdbx_strand_id
1 'polypeptide(L)'
;MVSKLRLWKEKVEERLKELLKPFEPEVFYRAMSYYPLQEGKRLRPLFVCAVCDAYGGEVEDAIGVGCAIELIHNYSLVHDDLPALDNDTLRRGKPTCHIAFGEDLALLAGDALLTLAFEVLSTRENFQSLSSEELIR
;
A
#
# COMPACT_ATOMS: atom_id res chain seq x y z
N MET A 1 19.96 7.41 11.58
CA MET A 1 18.63 7.87 11.14
C MET A 1 18.45 7.71 9.63
N VAL A 2 19.27 8.35 8.78
CA VAL A 2 19.17 8.21 7.31
C VAL A 2 19.35 6.76 6.82
N SER A 3 20.27 6.00 7.44
CA SER A 3 20.48 4.58 7.15
C SER A 3 19.27 3.70 7.49
N LYS A 4 18.61 3.93 8.65
CA LYS A 4 17.40 3.20 9.06
C LYS A 4 16.24 3.43 8.09
N LEU A 5 15.98 4.69 7.71
CA LEU A 5 14.89 5.04 6.78
C LEU A 5 15.06 4.35 5.43
N ARG A 6 16.30 4.25 4.92
CA ARG A 6 16.58 3.54 3.67
C ARG A 6 16.27 2.05 3.80
N LEU A 7 16.75 1.40 4.86
CA LEU A 7 16.50 -0.02 5.12
C LEU A 7 14.99 -0.30 5.23
N TRP A 8 14.25 0.52 5.99
CA TRP A 8 12.80 0.36 6.13
C TRP A 8 12.08 0.58 4.80
N LYS A 9 12.52 1.54 3.98
CA LYS A 9 11.95 1.76 2.64
C LYS A 9 12.13 0.53 1.77
N GLU A 10 13.32 -0.07 1.77
CA GLU A 10 13.63 -1.28 1.01
C GLU A 10 12.71 -2.45 1.45
N LYS A 11 12.55 -2.68 2.77
CA LYS A 11 11.63 -3.70 3.31
C LYS A 11 10.17 -3.44 2.93
N VAL A 12 9.72 -2.19 2.97
CA VAL A 12 8.35 -1.81 2.57
C VAL A 12 8.13 -2.04 1.07
N GLU A 13 9.09 -1.68 0.22
CA GLU A 13 8.99 -1.89 -1.22
C GLU A 13 9.02 -3.36 -1.60
N GLU A 14 9.80 -4.19 -0.89
CA GLU A 14 9.78 -5.64 -1.03
C GLU A 14 8.42 -6.21 -0.61
N ARG A 15 7.93 -5.85 0.59
CA ARG A 15 6.65 -6.33 1.09
C ARG A 15 5.48 -5.93 0.21
N LEU A 16 5.45 -4.71 -0.33
CA LEU A 16 4.41 -4.29 -1.28
C LEU A 16 4.40 -5.14 -2.56
N LYS A 17 5.57 -5.56 -3.06
CA LYS A 17 5.66 -6.46 -4.22
C LYS A 17 5.14 -7.86 -3.91
N GLU A 18 5.37 -8.37 -2.70
CA GLU A 18 4.83 -9.66 -2.26
C GLU A 18 3.30 -9.62 -2.14
N LEU A 19 2.77 -8.55 -1.54
CA LEU A 19 1.33 -8.35 -1.36
C LEU A 19 0.62 -8.17 -2.72
N LEU A 20 1.29 -7.52 -3.68
CA LEU A 20 0.81 -7.30 -5.04
C LEU A 20 1.52 -8.24 -6.04
N LYS A 21 1.59 -9.53 -5.70
CA LYS A 21 2.08 -10.55 -6.64
C LYS A 21 1.14 -10.67 -7.85
N PRO A 22 1.67 -10.94 -9.07
CA PRO A 22 0.84 -11.17 -10.25
C PRO A 22 -0.21 -12.26 -10.04
N PHE A 23 -1.42 -12.02 -10.57
CA PHE A 23 -2.52 -12.97 -10.55
C PHE A 23 -3.42 -12.78 -11.78
N GLU A 24 -4.27 -13.77 -12.07
CA GLU A 24 -5.24 -13.70 -13.17
C GLU A 24 -6.59 -13.12 -12.70
N PRO A 25 -7.25 -12.27 -13.49
CA PRO A 25 -6.86 -11.85 -14.84
C PRO A 25 -5.76 -10.78 -14.83
N GLU A 26 -4.74 -10.94 -15.70
CA GLU A 26 -3.56 -10.06 -15.75
C GLU A 26 -3.93 -8.56 -15.85
N VAL A 27 -4.96 -8.21 -16.62
CA VAL A 27 -5.41 -6.82 -16.78
C VAL A 27 -5.83 -6.18 -15.46
N PHE A 28 -6.49 -6.94 -14.59
CA PHE A 28 -6.93 -6.44 -13.29
C PHE A 28 -5.77 -6.32 -12.31
N TYR A 29 -4.88 -7.32 -12.29
CA TYR A 29 -3.62 -7.23 -11.56
C TYR A 29 -2.83 -5.97 -11.93
N ARG A 30 -2.71 -5.68 -13.24
CA ARG A 30 -1.99 -4.51 -13.74
C ARG A 30 -2.64 -3.20 -13.30
N ALA A 31 -3.98 -3.13 -13.28
CA ALA A 31 -4.70 -1.96 -12.77
C ALA A 31 -4.48 -1.76 -11.26
N MET A 32 -4.63 -2.83 -10.47
CA MET A 32 -4.45 -2.81 -9.01
C MET A 32 -3.02 -2.42 -8.59
N SER A 33 -2.02 -2.94 -9.31
CA SER A 33 -0.60 -2.66 -9.03
C SER A 33 -0.10 -1.35 -9.66
N TYR A 34 -0.92 -0.68 -10.48
CA TYR A 34 -0.50 0.43 -11.32
C TYR A 34 0.07 1.61 -10.55
N TYR A 35 -0.55 2.02 -9.43
CA TYR A 35 -0.05 3.09 -8.57
C TYR A 35 0.89 2.60 -7.48
N PRO A 36 0.54 1.56 -6.69
CA PRO A 36 1.35 1.17 -5.54
C PRO A 36 2.77 0.76 -5.89
N LEU A 37 3.00 0.12 -7.05
CA LEU A 37 4.34 -0.37 -7.45
C LEU A 37 5.18 0.67 -8.18
N GLN A 38 4.67 1.89 -8.41
CA GLN A 38 5.51 2.97 -8.94
C GLN A 38 6.49 3.48 -7.88
N GLU A 39 7.52 4.18 -8.34
CA GLU A 39 8.44 4.87 -7.44
C GLU A 39 7.71 5.91 -6.57
N GLY A 40 8.02 5.92 -5.29
CA GLY A 40 7.44 6.82 -4.32
C GLY A 40 8.36 7.04 -3.13
N LYS A 41 8.12 8.14 -2.41
CA LYS A 41 8.89 8.48 -1.20
C LYS A 41 8.59 7.54 -0.03
N ARG A 42 7.44 6.84 -0.06
CA ARG A 42 6.97 5.93 1.00
C ARG A 42 6.90 6.60 2.38
N LEU A 43 6.53 7.89 2.43
CA LEU A 43 6.55 8.65 3.68
C LEU A 43 5.62 8.07 4.75
N ARG A 44 4.43 7.60 4.34
CA ARG A 44 3.44 7.04 5.27
C ARG A 44 3.92 5.75 5.95
N PRO A 45 4.34 4.70 5.23
CA PRO A 45 4.88 3.50 5.87
C PRO A 45 6.16 3.79 6.67
N LEU A 46 7.02 4.68 6.20
CA LEU A 46 8.22 5.08 6.95
C LEU A 46 7.88 5.80 8.26
N PHE A 47 6.81 6.59 8.29
CA PHE A 47 6.34 7.23 9.52
C PHE A 47 5.84 6.19 10.53
N VAL A 48 5.11 5.17 10.08
CA VAL A 48 4.66 4.05 10.93
C VAL A 48 5.86 3.31 11.54
N CYS A 49 6.87 3.00 10.73
CA CYS A 49 8.11 2.38 11.21
C CYS A 49 8.84 3.26 12.24
N ALA A 50 8.93 4.57 11.98
CA ALA A 50 9.57 5.52 12.88
C ALA A 50 8.86 5.64 14.23
N VAL A 51 7.53 5.62 14.22
CA VAL A 51 6.73 5.62 15.46
C VAL A 51 6.96 4.31 16.22
N CYS A 52 6.94 3.15 15.56
CA CYS A 52 7.23 1.87 16.21
C CYS A 52 8.62 1.87 16.89
N ASP A 53 9.67 2.24 16.16
CA ASP A 53 11.06 2.33 16.66
C ASP A 53 11.17 3.33 17.83
N ALA A 54 10.47 4.47 17.78
CA ALA A 54 10.51 5.50 18.82
C ALA A 54 9.89 5.04 20.16
N TYR A 55 8.94 4.10 20.12
CA TYR A 55 8.34 3.50 21.32
C TYR A 55 8.96 2.15 21.69
N GLY A 56 10.05 1.75 21.03
CA GLY A 56 10.77 0.50 21.31
C GLY A 56 10.09 -0.77 20.81
N GLY A 57 9.16 -0.66 19.86
CA GLY A 57 8.55 -1.81 19.20
C GLY A 57 9.43 -2.41 18.10
N GLU A 58 9.11 -3.64 17.71
CA GLU A 58 9.79 -4.33 16.60
C GLU A 58 9.28 -3.78 15.26
N VAL A 59 10.19 -3.25 14.44
CA VAL A 59 9.82 -2.58 13.18
C VAL A 59 9.27 -3.56 12.16
N GLU A 60 9.69 -4.82 12.22
CA GLU A 60 9.21 -5.93 11.41
C GLU A 60 7.67 -6.03 11.47
N ASP A 61 7.08 -5.83 12.65
CA ASP A 61 5.63 -5.85 12.85
C ASP A 61 4.93 -4.59 12.30
N ALA A 62 5.68 -3.48 12.19
CA ALA A 62 5.20 -2.22 11.64
C ALA A 62 5.25 -2.16 10.10
N ILE A 63 6.06 -3.01 9.44
CA ILE A 63 6.16 -3.03 7.96
C ILE A 63 4.81 -3.36 7.33
N GLY A 64 4.12 -4.39 7.82
CA GLY A 64 2.81 -4.81 7.31
C GLY A 64 1.77 -3.70 7.45
N VAL A 65 1.68 -3.09 8.63
CA VAL A 65 0.79 -1.95 8.91
C VAL A 65 1.11 -0.76 8.01
N GLY A 66 2.40 -0.45 7.82
CA GLY A 66 2.85 0.58 6.90
C GLY A 66 2.41 0.30 5.46
N CYS A 67 2.53 -0.94 4.99
CA CYS A 67 2.07 -1.34 3.66
C CYS A 67 0.56 -1.19 3.52
N ALA A 68 -0.23 -1.59 4.53
CA ALA A 68 -1.68 -1.37 4.53
C ALA A 68 -2.05 0.12 4.41
N ILE A 69 -1.37 1.00 5.14
CA ILE A 69 -1.58 2.45 5.04
C ILE A 69 -1.18 2.98 3.64
N GLU A 70 -0.11 2.47 3.05
CA GLU A 70 0.28 2.84 1.69
C GLU A 70 -0.72 2.31 0.65
N LEU A 71 -1.32 1.14 0.85
CA LEU A 71 -2.41 0.61 0.01
C LEU A 71 -3.64 1.52 0.10
N ILE A 72 -4.06 1.92 1.31
CA ILE A 72 -5.14 2.91 1.51
C ILE A 72 -4.82 4.22 0.80
N HIS A 73 -3.58 4.70 0.90
CA HIS A 73 -3.17 5.90 0.17
C HIS A 73 -3.33 5.75 -1.34
N ASN A 74 -2.94 4.60 -1.91
CA ASN A 74 -3.05 4.40 -3.36
C ASN A 74 -4.50 4.16 -3.80
N TYR A 75 -5.32 3.49 -2.98
CA TYR A 75 -6.76 3.42 -3.18
C TYR A 75 -7.35 4.83 -3.35
N SER A 76 -7.05 5.73 -2.41
CA SER A 76 -7.62 7.08 -2.46
C SER A 76 -7.23 7.79 -3.74
N LEU A 77 -5.96 7.71 -4.15
CA LEU A 77 -5.49 8.32 -5.39
C LEU A 77 -6.17 7.74 -6.64
N VAL A 78 -6.35 6.41 -6.71
CA VAL A 78 -7.00 5.77 -7.86
C VAL A 78 -8.44 6.27 -8.00
N HIS A 79 -9.17 6.38 -6.89
CA HIS A 79 -10.55 6.86 -6.90
C HIS A 79 -10.63 8.37 -7.13
N ASP A 80 -9.81 9.17 -6.45
CA ASP A 80 -9.75 10.64 -6.62
C ASP A 80 -9.55 11.02 -8.10
N ASP A 81 -8.75 10.25 -8.84
CA ASP A 81 -8.51 10.50 -10.26
C ASP A 81 -9.73 10.25 -11.16
N LEU A 82 -10.76 9.53 -10.72
CA LEU A 82 -11.91 9.17 -11.57
C LEU A 82 -12.66 10.42 -12.08
N PRO A 83 -13.33 10.34 -13.25
CA PRO A 83 -14.07 11.47 -13.81
C PRO A 83 -15.16 12.06 -12.91
N ALA A 84 -15.72 11.25 -12.02
CA ALA A 84 -16.72 11.68 -11.04
C ALA A 84 -16.14 12.48 -9.86
N LEU A 85 -14.81 12.47 -9.68
CA LEU A 85 -14.09 13.21 -8.65
C LEU A 85 -13.21 14.30 -9.31
N ASP A 86 -11.89 14.14 -9.35
CA ASP A 86 -10.99 15.19 -9.86
C ASP A 86 -10.87 15.17 -11.39
N ASN A 87 -11.23 14.05 -12.04
CA ASN A 87 -11.11 13.86 -13.49
C ASN A 87 -9.69 14.13 -14.01
N ASP A 88 -8.68 13.74 -13.22
CA ASP A 88 -7.28 13.91 -13.54
C ASP A 88 -6.87 12.94 -14.65
N THR A 89 -6.31 13.44 -15.75
CA THR A 89 -5.82 12.57 -16.84
C THR A 89 -4.37 12.12 -16.64
N LEU A 90 -3.61 12.82 -15.77
CA LEU A 90 -2.22 12.55 -15.49
C LEU A 90 -1.92 12.59 -13.99
N ARG A 91 -1.13 11.63 -13.50
CA ARG A 91 -0.56 11.63 -12.16
C ARG A 91 0.93 11.33 -12.23
N ARG A 92 1.74 12.22 -11.64
CA ARG A 92 3.23 12.14 -11.67
C ARG A 92 3.80 11.99 -13.09
N GLY A 93 3.17 12.66 -14.06
CA GLY A 93 3.59 12.64 -15.47
C GLY A 93 3.22 11.37 -16.25
N LYS A 94 2.42 10.46 -15.68
CA LYS A 94 1.89 9.26 -16.35
C LYS A 94 0.37 9.33 -16.44
N PRO A 95 -0.27 8.62 -17.39
CA PRO A 95 -1.72 8.46 -17.42
C PRO A 95 -2.25 8.02 -16.05
N THR A 96 -3.41 8.51 -15.64
CA THR A 96 -4.09 7.99 -14.45
C THR A 96 -4.63 6.59 -14.71
N CYS A 97 -4.97 5.86 -13.64
CA CYS A 97 -5.41 4.46 -13.72
C CYS A 97 -6.60 4.29 -14.67
N HIS A 98 -7.59 5.17 -14.59
CA HIS A 98 -8.78 5.09 -15.45
C HIS A 98 -8.48 5.43 -16.92
N ILE A 99 -7.50 6.30 -17.20
CA ILE A 99 -7.04 6.55 -18.57
C ILE A 99 -6.29 5.33 -19.13
N ALA A 100 -5.54 4.61 -18.29
CA ALA A 100 -4.76 3.46 -18.71
C ALA A 100 -5.58 2.16 -18.87
N PHE A 101 -6.60 1.96 -18.04
CA PHE A 101 -7.32 0.68 -17.94
C PHE A 101 -8.85 0.79 -18.08
N GLY A 102 -9.41 1.99 -18.13
CA GLY A 102 -10.86 2.21 -18.06
C GLY A 102 -11.34 2.51 -16.64
N GLU A 103 -12.46 3.24 -16.55
CA GLU A 103 -13.05 3.67 -15.27
C GLU A 103 -13.53 2.49 -14.42
N ASP A 104 -14.10 1.46 -15.05
CA ASP A 104 -14.62 0.26 -14.41
C ASP A 104 -13.50 -0.54 -13.71
N LEU A 105 -12.39 -0.80 -14.40
CA LEU A 105 -11.24 -1.48 -13.82
C LEU A 105 -10.52 -0.62 -12.78
N ALA A 106 -10.43 0.70 -12.99
CA ALA A 106 -9.83 1.60 -12.01
C ALA A 106 -10.65 1.66 -10.72
N LEU A 107 -11.97 1.71 -10.81
CA LEU A 107 -12.86 1.66 -9.65
C LEU A 107 -12.63 0.38 -8.83
N LEU A 108 -12.70 -0.78 -9.49
CA LEU A 108 -12.49 -2.08 -8.86
C LEU A 108 -11.06 -2.24 -8.29
N ALA A 109 -10.05 -1.68 -8.97
CA ALA A 109 -8.69 -1.68 -8.50
C ALA A 109 -8.55 -0.91 -7.19
N GLY A 110 -9.20 0.26 -7.07
CA GLY A 110 -9.23 1.01 -5.82
C GLY A 110 -9.95 0.25 -4.69
N ASP A 111 -11.08 -0.39 -4.98
CA ASP A 111 -11.82 -1.20 -3.99
C ASP A 111 -10.99 -2.40 -3.49
N ALA A 112 -10.30 -3.07 -4.41
CA ALA A 112 -9.41 -4.18 -4.08
C ALA A 112 -8.21 -3.72 -3.24
N LEU A 113 -7.63 -2.55 -3.52
CA LEU A 113 -6.53 -1.99 -2.70
C LEU A 113 -6.99 -1.68 -1.27
N LEU A 114 -8.17 -1.08 -1.12
CA LEU A 114 -8.75 -0.83 0.21
C LEU A 114 -8.99 -2.14 0.96
N THR A 115 -9.59 -3.14 0.29
CA THR A 115 -9.88 -4.44 0.89
C THR A 115 -8.61 -5.20 1.27
N LEU A 116 -7.60 -5.21 0.40
CA LEU A 116 -6.29 -5.82 0.67
C LEU A 116 -5.62 -5.16 1.88
N ALA A 117 -5.76 -3.85 2.08
CA ALA A 117 -5.22 -3.20 3.25
C ALA A 117 -5.81 -3.77 4.56
N PHE A 118 -7.12 -4.04 4.60
CA PHE A 118 -7.75 -4.68 5.76
C PHE A 118 -7.34 -6.14 5.91
N GLU A 119 -7.19 -6.88 4.81
CA GLU A 119 -6.65 -8.24 4.84
C GLU A 119 -5.27 -8.27 5.51
N VAL A 120 -4.37 -7.37 5.08
CA VAL A 120 -3.04 -7.20 5.68
C VAL A 120 -3.13 -6.89 7.17
N LEU A 121 -3.98 -5.96 7.59
CA LEU A 121 -4.14 -5.61 9.00
C LEU A 121 -4.72 -6.76 9.85
N SER A 122 -5.51 -7.65 9.23
CA SER A 122 -6.11 -8.80 9.93
C SER A 122 -5.24 -10.05 9.94
N THR A 123 -4.14 -10.08 9.15
CA THR A 123 -3.30 -11.27 9.00
C THR A 123 -2.27 -11.37 10.11
N ARG A 124 -2.37 -12.43 10.93
CA ARG A 124 -1.51 -12.68 12.10
C ARG A 124 -0.02 -12.71 11.79
N GLU A 125 0.36 -13.18 10.60
CA GLU A 125 1.76 -13.31 10.17
C GLU A 125 2.51 -11.96 10.10
N ASN A 126 1.77 -10.84 10.06
CA ASN A 126 2.34 -9.50 10.05
C ASN A 126 2.76 -8.99 11.45
N PHE A 127 2.49 -9.73 12.53
CA PHE A 127 2.74 -9.30 13.92
C PHE A 127 3.56 -10.31 14.72
N GLN A 128 4.81 -10.56 14.34
CA GLN A 128 5.60 -11.68 14.86
C GLN A 128 5.98 -11.54 16.34
N SER A 129 6.15 -10.32 16.85
CA SER A 129 6.58 -10.09 18.24
C SER A 129 5.44 -10.02 19.26
N LEU A 130 4.20 -9.80 18.79
CA LEU A 130 3.02 -9.64 19.65
C LEU A 130 2.24 -10.94 19.81
N SER A 131 1.78 -11.26 21.02
CA SER A 131 0.82 -12.35 21.27
C SER A 131 -0.59 -12.00 20.76
N SER A 132 -1.45 -13.01 20.61
CA SER A 132 -2.85 -12.79 20.22
C SER A 132 -3.61 -11.98 21.27
N GLU A 133 -3.29 -12.17 22.56
CA GLU A 133 -3.86 -11.41 23.66
C GLU A 133 -3.45 -9.93 23.62
N GLU A 134 -2.21 -9.63 23.23
CA GLU A 134 -1.72 -8.26 23.08
C GLU A 134 -2.36 -7.53 21.89
N LEU A 135 -2.74 -8.27 20.82
CA LEU A 135 -3.39 -7.68 19.65
C LEU A 135 -4.88 -7.33 19.86
N ILE A 136 -5.55 -7.98 20.83
CA ILE A 136 -6.99 -7.81 21.08
C ILE A 136 -7.27 -6.84 22.24
N ARG A 137 -6.24 -6.49 23.03
CA ARG A 137 -6.33 -5.54 24.14
C ARG A 137 -6.32 -4.09 23.67
#